data_AF-A0A2M7GEY0-F1
#
_entry.id   AF-A0A2M7GEY0-F1
#
_cell.length_a   1.000
_cell.length_b   1.000
_cell.length_c   1.000
_cell.angle_alpha   90.00
_cell.angle_beta   90.00
_cell.angle_gamma   90.00
#
_symmetry.space_group_name_H-M   'P 1'
#
loop_
_entity.id
_entity.type
_entity.pdbx_description
1 polymer ?
#
loop_
_entity_poly.entity_id
_entity_poly.type
_entity_poly.pdbx_seq_one_letter_code
_entity_poly.pdbx_strand_id
1 'polypeptide(L)'
;MTFRQRIYNLIEGSHPDHAGSQTFDVFMVFLIVANVLSVTLETVPGLDVTHGHLFLAFDNISVAIFTVEYLARLWVAVEHAPVARHGAFLGRLRFAMSPYLLIDLLAIAPFYLSLIMPSMDLRVLRIFRLLRLLKLARYSPALNSLIRVLTEERRALGASLIVMLGLLVVCSTLVYHLEHSVQPEKFASIPHAMWWGVATLTTVGYGDVVPVTAMGKILGGAMMIFGLGMFAIPIGIIASAFSRDIHQRDFVVSFGMVSNVPAFSHLGPVQIEQIVRMLQSRRLPAGSTVFGKGDAADGMYFILSGTVRVHLPGHPIDLGPGEFFGEMALYADAPRLARVHCMTDCRLLRLSREDFDMLAEDDGDFRHKIEAAVEGRRHELEPDQHKDPRA
;
A
#
# COMPACT_ATOMS: atom_id res chain seq x y z
N MET A 1 -2.59 9.56 27.86
CA MET A 1 -1.68 9.76 26.70
C MET A 1 -0.89 11.04 26.91
N THR A 2 0.44 10.98 26.85
CA THR A 2 1.29 12.17 26.91
C THR A 2 1.17 12.98 25.61
N PHE A 3 1.51 14.28 25.63
CA PHE A 3 1.49 15.13 24.43
C PHE A 3 2.39 14.54 23.30
N ARG A 4 3.56 14.00 23.66
CA ARG A 4 4.47 13.33 22.72
C ARG A 4 3.83 12.10 22.05
N GLN A 5 3.09 11.28 22.81
CA GLN A 5 2.36 10.13 22.25
C GLN A 5 1.20 10.55 21.33
N ARG A 6 0.55 11.68 21.60
CA ARG A 6 -0.46 12.23 20.68
C ARG A 6 0.16 12.66 19.35
N ILE A 7 1.31 13.32 19.38
CA ILE A 7 2.04 13.71 18.15
C ILE A 7 2.59 12.47 17.42
N TYR A 8 3.06 11.45 18.15
CA TYR A 8 3.43 10.15 17.58
C TYR A 8 2.28 9.53 16.80
N ASN A 9 1.10 9.43 17.42
CA ASN A 9 -0.07 8.88 16.77
C ASN A 9 -0.55 9.72 15.57
N LEU A 10 -0.29 11.04 15.57
CA LEU A 10 -0.65 11.93 14.47
C LEU A 10 0.28 11.82 13.26
N ILE A 11 1.60 11.73 13.48
CA ILE A 11 2.61 11.85 12.41
C ILE A 11 3.14 10.48 11.94
N GLU A 12 3.07 9.47 12.80
CA GLU A 12 3.70 8.15 12.59
C GLU A 12 2.70 7.00 12.81
N GLY A 13 1.59 7.27 13.51
CA GLY A 13 0.53 6.31 13.80
C GLY A 13 -0.12 5.81 12.51
N SER A 14 0.32 4.63 12.08
CA SER A 14 -0.26 3.82 11.00
C SER A 14 -1.61 3.23 11.40
N HIS A 15 -2.48 4.01 12.06
CA HIS A 15 -3.82 3.57 12.44
C HIS A 15 -4.84 4.30 11.56
N PRO A 16 -5.52 3.58 10.65
CA PRO A 16 -6.54 4.14 9.76
C PRO A 16 -7.67 4.89 10.50
N ASP A 17 -7.83 4.67 11.81
CA ASP A 17 -9.01 5.10 12.58
C ASP A 17 -8.90 6.50 13.19
N HIS A 18 -7.81 7.24 12.95
CA HIS A 18 -7.69 8.64 13.39
C HIS A 18 -7.76 9.60 12.19
N ALA A 19 -8.92 10.26 12.02
CA ALA A 19 -9.14 11.30 10.99
C ALA A 19 -8.05 12.38 10.96
N GLY A 20 -7.43 12.68 12.11
CA GLY A 20 -6.31 13.62 12.21
C GLY A 20 -5.05 13.18 11.46
N SER A 21 -4.71 11.90 11.50
CA SER A 21 -3.52 11.36 10.78
C SER A 21 -3.74 11.40 9.27
N GLN A 22 -4.92 10.98 8.80
CA GLN A 22 -5.27 11.06 7.38
C GLN A 22 -5.25 12.51 6.85
N THR A 23 -5.79 13.46 7.63
CA THR A 23 -5.80 14.88 7.23
C THR A 23 -4.37 15.42 7.12
N PHE A 24 -3.50 15.05 8.06
CA PHE A 24 -2.09 15.42 8.02
C PHE A 24 -1.39 14.83 6.78
N ASP A 25 -1.57 13.55 6.49
CA ASP A 25 -0.97 12.90 5.31
C ASP A 25 -1.43 13.56 4.00
N VAL A 26 -2.73 13.83 3.87
CA VAL A 26 -3.30 14.51 2.69
C VAL A 26 -2.73 15.94 2.55
N PHE A 27 -2.61 16.67 3.66
CA PHE A 27 -2.00 17.99 3.66
C PHE A 27 -0.55 17.96 3.20
N MET A 28 0.24 16.99 3.69
CA MET A 28 1.65 16.83 3.31
C MET A 28 1.79 16.47 1.83
N VAL A 29 0.96 15.56 1.31
CA VAL A 29 0.92 15.21 -0.11
C VAL A 29 0.57 16.43 -0.96
N PHE A 30 -0.45 17.19 -0.57
CA PHE A 30 -0.83 18.42 -1.26
C PHE A 30 0.34 19.43 -1.29
N LEU A 31 1.01 19.63 -0.15
CA LEU A 31 2.16 20.53 -0.07
C LEU A 31 3.32 20.08 -0.98
N ILE A 32 3.61 18.78 -1.04
CA ILE A 32 4.64 18.22 -1.92
C ILE A 32 4.27 18.45 -3.39
N VAL A 33 3.04 18.13 -3.79
CA VAL A 33 2.56 18.33 -5.18
C VAL A 33 2.59 19.82 -5.56
N ALA A 34 2.15 20.70 -4.67
CA ALA A 34 2.21 22.14 -4.87
C ALA A 34 3.66 22.66 -4.99
N ASN A 35 4.62 22.07 -4.27
CA ASN A 35 6.05 22.36 -4.42
C ASN A 35 6.60 21.97 -5.80
N VAL A 36 6.25 20.78 -6.28
CA VAL A 36 6.65 20.32 -7.62
C VAL A 36 6.05 21.21 -8.70
N LEU A 37 4.78 21.59 -8.55
CA LEU A 37 4.12 22.54 -9.44
C LEU A 37 4.80 23.91 -9.41
N SER A 38 5.11 24.44 -8.22
CA SER A 38 5.81 25.70 -8.06
C SER A 38 7.17 25.69 -8.77
N VAL A 39 7.97 24.63 -8.60
CA VAL A 39 9.26 24.49 -9.29
C VAL A 39 9.08 24.42 -10.81
N THR A 40 8.04 23.75 -11.28
CA THR A 40 7.74 23.65 -12.72
C THR A 40 7.33 25.02 -13.29
N LEU A 41 6.46 25.76 -12.59
CA LEU A 41 6.01 27.10 -13.00
C LEU A 41 7.14 28.14 -12.95
N GLU A 42 8.08 28.01 -12.02
CA GLU A 42 9.29 28.85 -11.95
C GLU A 42 10.14 28.72 -13.23
N THR A 43 10.08 27.59 -13.95
CA THR A 43 10.81 27.43 -15.22
C THR A 43 10.17 28.13 -16.41
N VAL A 44 8.92 28.60 -16.30
CA VAL A 44 8.20 29.26 -17.39
C VAL A 44 8.67 30.71 -17.54
N PRO A 45 9.21 31.12 -18.71
CA PRO A 45 9.63 32.50 -18.94
C PRO A 45 8.47 33.48 -18.74
N GLY A 46 8.69 34.54 -17.95
CA GLY A 46 7.70 35.58 -17.66
C GLY A 46 6.92 35.39 -16.34
N LEU A 47 6.70 34.15 -15.89
CA LEU A 47 6.10 33.89 -14.57
C LEU A 47 7.09 34.15 -13.44
N ASP A 48 8.36 33.77 -13.61
CA ASP A 48 9.42 34.03 -12.62
C ASP A 48 9.62 35.54 -12.40
N VAL A 49 9.62 36.33 -13.48
CA VAL A 49 9.81 37.79 -13.39
C VAL A 49 8.65 38.47 -12.65
N THR A 50 7.42 37.98 -12.85
CA THR A 50 6.21 38.62 -12.28
C THR A 50 5.88 38.11 -10.88
N HIS A 51 6.09 36.82 -10.61
CA HIS A 51 5.65 36.14 -9.38
C HIS A 51 6.80 35.49 -8.58
N GLY A 52 8.07 35.74 -8.93
CA GLY A 52 9.23 35.12 -8.28
C GLY A 52 9.24 35.28 -6.75
N HIS A 53 8.79 36.42 -6.24
CA HIS A 53 8.67 36.66 -4.79
C HIS A 53 7.64 35.74 -4.12
N LEU A 54 6.53 35.41 -4.79
CA LEU A 54 5.54 34.45 -4.29
C LEU A 54 6.10 33.02 -4.29
N PHE A 55 6.83 32.63 -5.34
CA PHE A 55 7.48 31.32 -5.39
C PHE A 55 8.53 31.16 -4.28
N LEU A 56 9.35 32.19 -4.04
CA LEU A 56 10.30 32.20 -2.94
C LEU A 56 9.63 32.17 -1.57
N ALA A 57 8.57 32.94 -1.36
CA ALA A 57 7.81 32.92 -0.12
C ALA A 57 7.20 31.54 0.15
N PHE A 58 6.59 30.94 -0.89
CA PHE A 58 6.03 29.60 -0.81
C PHE A 58 7.09 28.52 -0.56
N ASP A 59 8.25 28.60 -1.22
CA ASP A 59 9.39 27.70 -0.98
C ASP A 59 9.85 27.77 0.48
N ASN A 60 10.05 28.98 1.00
CA ASN A 60 10.48 29.20 2.39
C ASN A 60 9.45 28.69 3.41
N ILE A 61 8.16 28.96 3.20
CA ILE A 61 7.09 28.46 4.06
C ILE A 61 7.03 26.93 4.03
N SER A 62 7.12 26.34 2.83
CA SER A 62 7.09 24.88 2.65
C SER A 62 8.29 24.21 3.33
N VAL A 63 9.49 24.77 3.17
CA VAL A 63 10.70 24.25 3.84
C VAL A 63 10.60 24.39 5.35
N ALA A 64 10.05 25.49 5.86
CA ALA A 64 9.81 25.64 7.29
C ALA A 64 8.88 24.54 7.82
N ILE A 65 7.78 24.26 7.12
CA ILE A 65 6.85 23.16 7.46
C ILE A 65 7.57 21.81 7.45
N PHE A 66 8.31 21.48 6.38
CA PHE A 66 9.06 20.22 6.28
C PHE A 66 10.17 20.10 7.35
N THR A 67 10.79 21.22 7.73
CA THR A 67 11.78 21.24 8.80
C THR A 67 11.11 20.93 10.14
N VAL A 68 9.99 21.59 10.45
CA VAL A 68 9.23 21.34 11.69
C VAL A 68 8.78 19.89 11.76
N GLU A 69 8.28 19.34 10.65
CA GLU A 69 7.91 17.93 10.53
C GLU A 69 9.11 17.00 10.76
N TYR A 70 10.28 17.26 10.15
CA TYR A 70 11.50 16.48 10.37
C TYR A 70 11.93 16.48 11.84
N LEU A 71 11.94 17.66 12.48
CA LEU A 71 12.28 17.80 13.89
C LEU A 71 11.26 17.13 14.80
N ALA A 72 9.97 17.24 14.50
CA ALA A 72 8.90 16.57 15.23
C ALA A 72 9.08 15.04 15.18
N ARG A 73 9.39 14.48 14.00
CA ARG A 73 9.69 13.04 13.85
C ARG A 73 10.90 12.61 14.67
N LEU A 74 11.99 13.38 14.63
CA LEU A 74 13.18 13.08 15.42
C LEU A 74 12.93 13.16 16.94
N TRP A 75 12.10 14.12 17.37
CA TRP A 75 11.72 14.29 18.77
C TRP A 75 10.90 13.11 19.30
N VAL A 76 9.98 12.64 18.46
CA VAL A 76 8.98 11.61 18.76
C VAL A 76 9.52 10.18 18.53
N ALA A 77 10.64 10.04 17.82
CA ALA A 77 11.33 8.78 17.54
C ALA A 77 11.59 7.90 18.77
N VAL A 78 11.70 8.48 19.97
CA VAL A 78 11.95 7.75 21.22
C VAL A 78 10.75 6.87 21.63
N GLU A 79 9.55 7.15 21.13
CA GLU A 79 8.35 6.32 21.32
C GLU A 79 8.35 5.07 20.43
N HIS A 80 9.20 4.99 19.39
CA HIS A 80 9.32 3.78 18.59
C HIS A 80 10.02 2.65 19.35
N ALA A 81 9.37 1.49 19.41
CA ALA A 81 9.85 0.31 20.13
C ALA A 81 11.31 -0.13 19.80
N PRO A 82 11.79 -0.08 18.53
CA PRO A 82 13.19 -0.42 18.22
C PRO A 82 14.21 0.63 18.71
N VAL A 83 13.79 1.89 18.81
CA VAL A 83 14.63 3.05 19.15
C VAL A 83 14.76 3.21 20.67
N ALA A 84 13.69 2.91 21.41
CA ALA A 84 13.68 2.96 22.88
C ALA A 84 14.75 2.07 23.54
N ARG A 85 15.20 1.01 22.85
CA ARG A 85 16.20 0.04 23.34
C ARG A 85 17.65 0.57 23.39
N HIS A 86 17.99 1.64 22.67
CA HIS A 86 19.38 2.10 22.50
C HIS A 86 19.67 3.45 23.19
N GLY A 87 18.81 3.90 24.10
CA GLY A 87 18.93 5.19 24.78
C GLY A 87 18.50 6.38 23.91
N ALA A 88 18.19 7.52 24.54
CA ALA A 88 17.52 8.64 23.87
C ALA A 88 18.35 9.31 22.76
N PHE A 89 19.67 9.37 22.89
CA PHE A 89 20.55 10.05 21.93
C PHE A 89 20.96 9.13 20.76
N LEU A 90 21.56 7.97 21.07
CA LEU A 90 21.97 6.98 20.07
C LEU A 90 20.78 6.43 19.28
N GLY A 91 19.62 6.26 19.93
CA GLY A 91 18.38 5.88 19.27
C GLY A 91 17.93 6.91 18.22
N ARG A 92 17.97 8.20 18.54
CA ARG A 92 17.61 9.28 17.60
C ARG A 92 18.56 9.36 16.42
N LEU A 93 19.87 9.24 16.65
CA LEU A 93 20.86 9.26 15.57
C LEU A 93 20.68 8.09 14.60
N ARG A 94 20.42 6.90 15.13
CA ARG A 94 20.11 5.73 14.31
C ARG A 94 18.80 5.89 13.53
N PHE A 95 17.80 6.51 14.15
CA PHE A 95 16.53 6.81 13.48
C PHE A 95 16.69 7.85 12.36
N ALA A 96 17.56 8.85 12.56
CA ALA A 96 17.91 9.84 11.53
C ALA A 96 18.57 9.21 10.29
N MET A 97 19.25 8.07 10.44
CA MET A 97 19.81 7.29 9.32
C MET A 97 18.81 6.29 8.71
N SER A 98 17.54 6.28 9.15
CA SER A 98 16.53 5.46 8.48
C SER A 98 16.22 6.00 7.08
N PRO A 99 15.89 5.13 6.09
CA PRO A 99 15.64 5.54 4.71
C PRO A 99 14.63 6.69 4.59
N TYR A 100 13.56 6.65 5.39
CA TYR A 100 12.53 7.68 5.32
C TYR A 100 12.97 9.03 5.92
N LEU A 101 13.76 9.04 7.01
CA LEU A 101 14.30 10.30 7.53
C LEU A 101 15.43 10.87 6.67
N LEU A 102 16.17 10.02 5.98
CA LEU A 102 17.14 10.47 4.97
C LEU A 102 16.44 11.18 3.82
N ILE A 103 15.31 10.66 3.34
CA ILE A 103 14.47 11.34 2.33
C ILE A 103 13.97 12.69 2.87
N ASP A 104 13.47 12.72 4.11
CA ASP A 104 13.01 13.97 4.74
C ASP A 104 14.13 15.01 4.86
N LEU A 105 15.35 14.56 5.21
CA LEU A 105 16.54 15.42 5.27
C LEU A 105 16.95 15.93 3.89
N LEU A 106 17.00 15.05 2.88
CA LEU A 106 17.33 15.42 1.49
C LEU A 106 16.31 16.41 0.90
N ALA A 107 15.06 16.37 1.34
CA ALA A 107 14.01 17.28 0.89
C ALA A 107 14.19 18.73 1.40
N ILE A 108 14.80 18.91 2.59
CA ILE A 108 15.08 20.23 3.17
C ILE A 108 16.53 20.69 2.93
N ALA A 109 17.45 19.76 2.64
CA ALA A 109 18.87 20.03 2.47
C ALA A 109 19.21 21.14 1.46
N PRO A 110 18.56 21.27 0.28
CA PRO A 110 18.92 22.29 -0.70
C PRO A 110 18.81 23.71 -0.15
N PHE A 111 17.82 23.99 0.69
CA PHE A 111 17.63 25.29 1.32
C PHE A 111 18.78 25.60 2.28
N TYR A 112 19.08 24.69 3.21
CA TYR A 112 20.15 24.89 4.19
C TYR A 112 21.54 24.91 3.54
N LEU A 113 21.77 24.12 2.49
CA LEU A 113 22.99 24.18 1.69
C LEU A 113 23.16 25.54 1.01
N SER A 114 22.09 26.12 0.49
CA SER A 114 22.15 27.47 -0.11
C SER A 114 22.52 28.57 0.91
N LEU A 115 22.13 28.39 2.18
CA LEU A 115 22.46 29.32 3.26
C LEU A 115 23.93 29.21 3.70
N ILE A 116 24.46 27.99 3.76
CA ILE A 116 25.83 27.71 4.21
C ILE A 116 26.86 27.94 3.09
N MET A 117 26.47 27.67 1.83
CA MET A 117 27.33 27.81 0.65
C MET A 117 26.72 28.77 -0.39
N PRO A 118 26.73 30.10 -0.15
CA PRO A 118 26.16 31.07 -1.09
C PRO A 118 26.87 31.12 -2.45
N SER A 119 28.11 30.60 -2.52
CA SER A 119 28.93 30.56 -3.74
C SER A 119 28.60 29.38 -4.67
N MET A 120 27.77 28.42 -4.25
CA MET A 120 27.29 27.37 -5.14
C MET A 120 26.28 27.96 -6.14
N ASP A 121 26.30 27.46 -7.38
CA ASP A 121 25.29 27.83 -8.37
C ASP A 121 23.90 27.42 -7.86
N LEU A 122 23.11 28.43 -7.48
CA LEU A 122 21.76 28.26 -6.97
C LEU A 122 20.87 27.51 -7.97
N ARG A 123 21.19 27.51 -9.27
CA ARG A 123 20.45 26.76 -10.30
C ARG A 123 20.52 25.25 -10.08
N VAL A 124 21.69 24.73 -9.71
CA VAL A 124 21.86 23.30 -9.43
C VAL A 124 21.10 22.90 -8.17
N LEU A 125 21.12 23.76 -7.14
CA LEU A 125 20.34 23.56 -5.91
C LEU A 125 18.82 23.55 -6.14
N ARG A 126 18.32 24.27 -7.17
CA ARG A 126 16.90 24.23 -7.55
C ARG A 126 16.47 22.85 -8.04
N ILE A 127 17.31 22.13 -8.78
CA ILE A 127 16.98 20.77 -9.26
C ILE A 127 16.80 19.82 -8.07
N PHE A 128 17.64 19.96 -7.04
CA PHE A 128 17.53 19.15 -5.83
C PHE A 128 16.25 19.43 -5.03
N ARG A 129 15.52 20.52 -5.28
CA ARG A 129 14.17 20.73 -4.70
C ARG A 129 13.19 19.63 -5.15
N LEU A 130 13.39 19.03 -6.32
CA LEU A 130 12.59 17.88 -6.79
C LEU A 130 12.78 16.63 -5.93
N LEU A 131 13.85 16.54 -5.12
CA LEU A 131 14.01 15.44 -4.15
C LEU A 131 12.87 15.42 -3.12
N ARG A 132 12.17 16.54 -2.90
CA ARG A 132 10.95 16.59 -2.07
C ARG A 132 9.86 15.64 -2.57
N LEU A 133 9.83 15.33 -3.87
CA LEU A 133 8.89 14.37 -4.47
C LEU A 133 9.08 12.96 -3.90
N LEU A 134 10.30 12.60 -3.49
CA LEU A 134 10.59 11.33 -2.84
C LEU A 134 9.85 11.15 -1.51
N LYS A 135 9.46 12.25 -0.83
CA LYS A 135 8.66 12.18 0.40
C LYS A 135 7.30 11.50 0.16
N LEU A 136 6.76 11.52 -1.06
CA LEU A 136 5.51 10.84 -1.42
C LEU A 136 5.56 9.33 -1.13
N ALA A 137 6.75 8.72 -1.17
CA ALA A 137 6.92 7.31 -0.87
C ALA A 137 6.37 6.94 0.52
N ARG A 138 6.52 7.84 1.52
CA ARG A 138 6.03 7.60 2.87
C ARG A 138 4.50 7.66 2.96
N TYR A 139 3.89 8.64 2.29
CA TYR A 139 2.47 8.94 2.38
C TYR A 139 1.60 8.08 1.45
N SER A 140 2.22 7.27 0.59
CA SER A 140 1.51 6.38 -0.34
C SER A 140 1.68 4.91 0.08
N PRO A 141 0.62 4.25 0.60
CA PRO A 141 0.65 2.82 0.90
C PRO A 141 1.01 1.96 -0.31
N ALA A 142 0.67 2.41 -1.51
CA ALA A 142 0.98 1.74 -2.78
C ALA A 142 2.47 1.80 -3.12
N LEU A 143 3.12 2.96 -2.90
CA LEU A 143 4.58 3.07 -3.09
C LEU A 143 5.35 2.24 -2.07
N ASN A 144 4.86 2.17 -0.82
CA ASN A 144 5.44 1.29 0.19
C ASN A 144 5.35 -0.20 -0.19
N SER A 145 4.23 -0.63 -0.79
CA SER A 145 4.10 -1.97 -1.40
C SER A 145 5.13 -2.19 -2.51
N LEU A 146 5.25 -1.24 -3.43
CA LEU A 146 6.19 -1.34 -4.54
C LEU A 146 7.64 -1.44 -4.07
N ILE A 147 8.06 -0.58 -3.13
CA ILE A 147 9.42 -0.60 -2.56
C ILE A 147 9.69 -1.95 -1.90
N ARG A 148 8.73 -2.47 -1.13
CA ARG A 148 8.86 -3.79 -0.49
C ARG A 148 9.05 -4.89 -1.51
N VAL A 149 8.19 -4.95 -2.53
CA VAL A 149 8.27 -5.92 -3.63
C VAL A 149 9.63 -5.86 -4.32
N LEU A 150 10.13 -4.66 -4.64
CA LEU A 150 11.45 -4.49 -5.25
C LEU A 150 12.58 -4.98 -4.35
N THR A 151 12.49 -4.75 -3.04
CA THR A 151 13.51 -5.21 -2.08
C THR A 151 13.49 -6.72 -1.88
N GLU A 152 12.30 -7.34 -1.89
CA GLU A 152 12.13 -8.79 -1.77
C GLU A 152 12.61 -9.50 -3.03
N GLU A 153 12.25 -9.00 -4.21
CA GLU A 153 12.57 -9.59 -5.51
C GLU A 153 13.91 -9.13 -6.10
N ARG A 154 14.73 -8.38 -5.34
CA ARG A 154 15.99 -7.78 -5.80
C ARG A 154 16.96 -8.78 -6.45
N ARG A 155 16.96 -10.04 -6.02
CA ARG A 155 17.82 -11.09 -6.59
C ARG A 155 17.34 -11.49 -7.98
N ALA A 156 16.04 -11.70 -8.15
CA ALA A 156 15.44 -12.07 -9.44
C ALA A 156 15.49 -10.90 -10.43
N LEU A 157 15.19 -9.68 -9.98
CA LEU A 157 15.32 -8.46 -10.78
C LEU A 157 16.78 -8.16 -11.16
N GLY A 158 17.72 -8.38 -10.24
CA GLY A 158 19.15 -8.26 -10.53
C GLY A 158 19.62 -9.26 -11.58
N ALA A 159 19.16 -10.52 -11.49
CA ALA A 159 19.49 -11.54 -12.47
C ALA A 159 18.94 -11.20 -13.87
N SER A 160 17.68 -10.75 -13.98
CA SER A 160 17.12 -10.34 -15.26
C SER A 160 17.84 -9.12 -15.86
N LEU A 161 18.24 -8.15 -15.03
CA LEU A 161 19.05 -7.01 -15.46
C LEU A 161 20.42 -7.43 -16.01
N ILE A 162 21.11 -8.36 -15.36
CA ILE A 162 22.39 -8.88 -15.84
C ILE A 162 22.24 -9.53 -17.21
N VAL A 163 21.20 -10.35 -17.41
CA VAL A 163 20.93 -11.00 -18.71
C VAL A 163 20.60 -9.96 -19.79
N MET A 164 19.78 -8.95 -19.47
CA MET A 164 19.44 -7.86 -20.40
C MET A 164 20.65 -7.04 -20.81
N LEU A 165 21.52 -6.68 -19.86
CA LEU A 165 22.77 -5.96 -20.14
C LEU A 165 23.73 -6.82 -20.96
N GLY A 166 23.81 -8.12 -20.68
CA GLY A 166 24.61 -9.07 -21.47
C GLY A 166 24.15 -9.12 -22.93
N LEU A 167 22.85 -9.28 -23.18
CA LEU A 167 22.32 -9.26 -24.55
C LEU A 167 22.58 -7.91 -25.22
N LEU A 168 22.35 -6.79 -24.52
CA LEU A 168 22.62 -5.45 -25.05
C LEU A 168 24.05 -5.34 -25.55
N VAL A 169 25.04 -5.74 -24.74
CA VAL A 169 26.46 -5.64 -25.12
C VAL A 169 26.77 -6.55 -26.31
N VAL A 170 26.27 -7.78 -26.32
CA VAL A 170 26.49 -8.74 -27.42
C VAL A 170 25.88 -8.22 -28.73
N CYS A 171 24.59 -7.87 -28.72
CA CYS A 171 23.91 -7.36 -29.91
C CYS A 171 24.52 -6.04 -30.41
N SER A 172 24.92 -5.14 -29.51
CA SER A 172 25.55 -3.86 -29.87
C SER A 172 26.94 -4.06 -30.49
N THR A 173 27.69 -5.04 -29.99
CA THR A 173 29.00 -5.39 -30.57
C THR A 173 28.83 -6.01 -31.97
N LEU A 174 27.86 -6.92 -32.13
CA LEU A 174 27.57 -7.52 -33.43
C LEU A 174 27.10 -6.50 -34.45
N VAL A 175 26.14 -5.62 -34.10
CA VAL A 175 25.64 -4.61 -35.04
C VAL A 175 26.71 -3.60 -35.40
N TYR A 176 27.60 -3.23 -34.47
CA TYR A 176 28.76 -2.41 -34.76
C TYR A 176 29.63 -3.05 -35.85
N HIS A 177 29.99 -4.33 -35.71
CA HIS A 177 30.80 -5.01 -36.73
C HIS A 177 30.09 -5.19 -38.07
N LEU A 178 28.75 -5.24 -38.09
CA LEU A 178 27.96 -5.37 -39.32
C LEU A 178 27.72 -4.02 -40.03
N GLU A 179 27.55 -2.94 -39.28
CA GLU A 179 27.09 -1.65 -39.81
C GLU A 179 28.18 -0.58 -39.85
N HIS A 180 29.27 -0.69 -39.08
CA HIS A 180 30.29 0.36 -39.01
C HIS A 180 30.93 0.68 -40.36
N SER A 181 31.11 -0.32 -41.23
CA SER A 181 31.68 -0.13 -42.56
C SER A 181 30.78 0.69 -43.50
N VAL A 182 29.46 0.62 -43.31
CA VAL A 182 28.47 1.31 -44.15
C VAL A 182 27.99 2.61 -43.50
N GLN A 183 27.99 2.67 -42.17
CA GLN A 183 27.49 3.78 -41.36
C GLN A 183 28.50 4.17 -40.26
N PRO A 184 29.72 4.60 -40.60
CA PRO A 184 30.78 4.86 -39.62
C PRO A 184 30.46 6.01 -38.66
N GLU A 185 29.64 6.98 -39.07
CA GLU A 185 29.22 8.09 -38.20
C GLU A 185 28.14 7.68 -37.19
N LYS A 186 27.23 6.77 -37.57
CA LYS A 186 26.12 6.34 -36.70
C LYS A 186 26.52 5.19 -35.78
N PHE A 187 27.26 4.22 -36.31
CA PHE A 187 27.81 3.09 -35.55
C PHE A 187 29.31 3.32 -35.30
N ALA A 188 29.68 4.50 -34.79
CA ALA A 188 31.07 4.93 -34.63
C ALA A 188 31.88 4.08 -33.62
N SER A 189 31.22 3.58 -32.57
CA SER A 189 31.81 2.68 -31.59
C SER A 189 30.76 1.81 -30.94
N ILE A 190 31.18 0.78 -30.18
CA ILE A 190 30.25 -0.11 -29.45
C ILE A 190 29.31 0.70 -28.53
N PRO A 191 29.76 1.69 -27.74
CA PRO A 191 28.83 2.55 -26.99
C PRO A 191 27.79 3.31 -27.83
N HIS A 192 28.15 3.77 -29.03
CA HIS A 192 27.16 4.39 -29.93
C HIS A 192 26.15 3.35 -30.44
N ALA A 193 26.60 2.14 -30.75
CA ALA A 193 25.71 1.02 -31.08
C ALA A 193 24.81 0.63 -29.90
N MET A 194 25.30 0.76 -28.65
CA MET A 194 24.52 0.52 -27.44
C MET A 194 23.37 1.51 -27.27
N TRP A 195 23.49 2.76 -27.71
CA TRP A 195 22.35 3.70 -27.71
C TRP A 195 21.18 3.17 -28.54
N TRP A 196 21.47 2.76 -29.79
CA TRP A 196 20.49 2.08 -30.64
C TRP A 196 19.97 0.78 -30.01
N GLY A 197 20.88 0.00 -29.42
CA GLY A 197 20.56 -1.25 -28.75
C GLY A 197 19.61 -1.04 -27.57
N VAL A 198 19.83 -0.04 -26.72
CA VAL A 198 18.93 0.31 -25.61
C VAL A 198 17.56 0.69 -26.18
N ALA A 199 17.51 1.64 -27.12
CA ALA A 199 16.24 2.09 -27.70
C ALA A 199 15.43 0.94 -28.35
N THR A 200 16.11 -0.03 -28.97
CA THR A 200 15.49 -1.21 -29.59
C THR A 200 15.05 -2.23 -28.54
N LEU A 201 15.92 -2.52 -27.56
CA LEU A 201 15.66 -3.50 -26.49
C LEU A 201 14.51 -3.07 -25.58
N THR A 202 14.41 -1.76 -25.29
CA THR A 202 13.36 -1.16 -24.46
C THR A 202 12.11 -0.80 -25.25
N THR A 203 11.98 -1.25 -26.51
CA THR A 203 10.82 -1.00 -27.39
C THR A 203 10.50 0.49 -27.65
N VAL A 204 11.47 1.40 -27.48
CA VAL A 204 11.27 2.85 -27.67
C VAL A 204 11.40 3.22 -29.15
N GLY A 205 12.51 2.83 -29.79
CA GLY A 205 12.71 2.99 -31.23
C GLY A 205 12.60 4.42 -31.76
N TYR A 206 13.46 5.34 -31.31
CA TYR A 206 13.46 6.76 -31.78
C TYR A 206 13.59 6.93 -33.30
N GLY A 207 14.24 5.98 -34.00
CA GLY A 207 14.41 6.01 -35.45
C GLY A 207 15.53 6.93 -35.96
N ASP A 208 16.36 7.47 -35.06
CA ASP A 208 17.55 8.29 -35.33
C ASP A 208 18.69 7.47 -35.97
N VAL A 209 18.91 6.26 -35.46
CA VAL A 209 19.89 5.29 -35.95
C VAL A 209 19.19 3.96 -36.22
N VAL A 210 19.45 3.32 -37.36
CA VAL A 210 18.93 2.00 -37.71
C VAL A 210 19.92 1.22 -38.57
N PRO A 211 19.99 -0.12 -38.46
CA PRO A 211 20.78 -0.96 -39.35
C PRO A 211 20.24 -0.89 -40.78
N VAL A 212 21.13 -0.71 -41.77
CA VAL A 212 20.73 -0.67 -43.19
C VAL A 212 21.07 -1.96 -43.92
N THR A 213 22.05 -2.74 -43.43
CA THR A 213 22.46 -4.00 -44.04
C THR A 213 21.44 -5.11 -43.81
N ALA A 214 21.41 -6.11 -44.69
CA ALA A 214 20.53 -7.27 -44.53
C ALA A 214 20.80 -8.03 -43.22
N MET A 215 22.07 -8.26 -42.89
CA MET A 215 22.47 -8.95 -41.66
C MET A 215 22.16 -8.11 -40.41
N GLY A 216 22.39 -6.80 -40.47
CA GLY A 216 22.02 -5.88 -39.39
C GLY A 216 20.51 -5.86 -39.13
N LYS A 217 19.68 -5.92 -40.17
CA LYS A 217 18.21 -6.03 -40.04
C LYS A 217 17.77 -7.37 -39.46
N ILE A 218 18.39 -8.48 -39.85
CA ILE A 218 18.11 -9.80 -39.26
C ILE A 218 18.46 -9.81 -37.78
N LEU A 219 19.64 -9.29 -37.43
CA LEU A 219 20.07 -9.14 -36.04
C LEU A 219 19.11 -8.24 -35.24
N GLY A 220 18.69 -7.11 -35.82
CA GLY A 220 17.71 -6.21 -35.21
C GLY A 220 16.36 -6.88 -34.97
N GLY A 221 15.86 -7.66 -35.93
CA GLY A 221 14.64 -8.44 -35.78
C GLY A 221 14.74 -9.47 -34.65
N ALA A 222 15.85 -10.21 -34.58
CA ALA A 222 16.10 -11.14 -33.48
C ALA A 222 16.16 -10.42 -32.13
N MET A 223 16.86 -9.29 -32.08
CA MET A 223 16.97 -8.46 -30.88
C MET A 223 15.62 -7.95 -30.37
N MET A 224 14.70 -7.57 -31.25
CA MET A 224 13.34 -7.16 -30.86
C MET A 224 12.56 -8.30 -30.20
N ILE A 225 12.66 -9.52 -30.73
CA ILE A 225 12.00 -10.72 -30.16
C ILE A 225 12.56 -11.05 -28.78
N PHE A 226 13.89 -11.11 -28.65
CA PHE A 226 14.54 -11.38 -27.36
C PHE A 226 14.31 -10.24 -26.35
N GLY A 227 14.31 -8.99 -26.80
CA GLY A 227 14.04 -7.83 -25.96
C GLY A 227 12.67 -7.91 -25.31
N LEU A 228 11.63 -8.20 -26.10
CA LEU A 228 10.27 -8.37 -25.57
C LEU A 228 10.20 -9.51 -24.55
N GLY A 229 10.79 -10.67 -24.86
CA GLY A 229 10.80 -11.82 -23.97
C GLY A 229 11.54 -11.56 -22.64
N MET A 230 12.69 -10.87 -22.69
CA MET A 230 13.45 -10.56 -21.49
C MET A 230 12.80 -9.48 -20.64
N PHE A 231 12.17 -8.45 -21.23
CA PHE A 231 11.44 -7.43 -20.48
C PHE A 231 10.19 -7.97 -19.80
N ALA A 232 9.58 -9.03 -20.34
CA ALA A 232 8.45 -9.70 -19.70
C ALA A 232 8.81 -10.31 -18.32
N ILE A 233 10.08 -10.68 -18.10
CA ILE A 233 10.55 -11.29 -16.85
C ILE A 233 10.44 -10.31 -15.65
N PRO A 234 11.12 -9.15 -15.62
CA PRO A 234 11.01 -8.22 -14.50
C PRO A 234 9.57 -7.69 -14.34
N ILE A 235 8.84 -7.46 -15.43
CA ILE A 235 7.43 -7.05 -15.38
C ILE A 235 6.58 -8.12 -14.71
N GLY A 236 6.72 -9.39 -15.10
CA GLY A 236 6.00 -10.52 -14.50
C GLY A 236 6.37 -10.77 -13.04
N ILE A 237 7.65 -10.63 -12.67
CA ILE A 237 8.11 -10.70 -11.27
C ILE A 237 7.44 -9.60 -10.44
N ILE A 238 7.48 -8.35 -10.90
CA ILE A 238 6.86 -7.23 -10.17
C ILE A 238 5.35 -7.42 -10.08
N ALA A 239 4.68 -7.78 -11.17
CA ALA A 239 3.23 -7.96 -11.19
C ALA A 239 2.76 -9.07 -10.23
N SER A 240 3.42 -10.23 -10.27
CA SER A 240 3.09 -11.36 -9.39
C SER A 240 3.40 -11.06 -7.92
N ALA A 241 4.52 -10.40 -7.63
CA ALA A 241 4.89 -10.02 -6.28
C ALA A 241 4.01 -8.90 -5.71
N PHE A 242 3.61 -7.93 -6.54
CA PHE A 242 2.69 -6.86 -6.15
C PHE A 242 1.28 -7.40 -5.89
N SER A 243 0.78 -8.30 -6.74
CA SER A 243 -0.47 -9.02 -6.48
C SER A 243 -0.39 -9.78 -5.14
N ARG A 244 0.72 -10.46 -4.88
CA ARG A 244 0.94 -11.19 -3.62
C ARG A 244 1.00 -10.26 -2.39
N ASP A 245 1.68 -9.12 -2.43
CA ASP A 245 1.72 -8.16 -1.30
C ASP A 245 0.34 -7.56 -1.00
N ILE A 246 -0.46 -7.28 -2.03
CA ILE A 246 -1.84 -6.80 -1.84
C ILE A 246 -2.69 -7.88 -1.15
N HIS A 247 -2.68 -9.12 -1.65
CA HIS A 247 -3.47 -10.20 -1.05
C HIS A 247 -2.98 -10.61 0.36
N GLN A 248 -1.67 -10.52 0.63
CA GLN A 248 -1.13 -10.82 1.96
C GLN A 248 -1.55 -9.80 3.02
N ARG A 249 -1.78 -8.52 2.67
CA ARG A 249 -2.28 -7.53 3.63
C ARG A 249 -3.70 -7.86 4.09
N ASP A 250 -4.55 -8.33 3.17
CA ASP A 250 -5.88 -8.82 3.52
C ASP A 250 -5.79 -10.08 4.38
N PHE A 251 -4.82 -10.96 4.11
CA PHE A 251 -4.57 -12.19 4.86
C PHE A 251 -4.06 -11.95 6.29
N VAL A 252 -3.00 -11.15 6.49
CA VAL A 252 -2.36 -10.94 7.81
C VAL A 252 -3.31 -10.23 8.77
N VAL A 253 -4.08 -9.27 8.26
CA VAL A 253 -5.15 -8.63 9.02
C VAL A 253 -6.15 -9.71 9.43
N SER A 254 -6.58 -10.59 8.51
CA SER A 254 -7.55 -11.66 8.78
C SER A 254 -7.04 -12.74 9.74
N PHE A 255 -5.78 -13.17 9.69
CA PHE A 255 -5.24 -14.23 10.56
C PHE A 255 -5.27 -13.86 12.05
N GLY A 256 -4.70 -12.71 12.42
CA GLY A 256 -4.70 -12.24 13.81
C GLY A 256 -6.10 -11.87 14.33
N MET A 257 -7.06 -11.75 13.42
CA MET A 257 -8.46 -11.45 13.72
C MET A 257 -9.30 -12.72 13.90
N VAL A 258 -9.09 -13.75 13.07
CA VAL A 258 -9.72 -15.07 13.19
C VAL A 258 -9.35 -15.75 14.50
N SER A 259 -8.08 -15.66 14.92
CA SER A 259 -7.62 -16.26 16.18
C SER A 259 -8.34 -15.70 17.42
N ASN A 260 -8.90 -14.49 17.34
CA ASN A 260 -9.64 -13.86 18.44
C ASN A 260 -11.14 -14.17 18.43
N VAL A 261 -11.65 -14.79 17.36
CA VAL A 261 -13.05 -15.22 17.31
C VAL A 261 -13.17 -16.54 18.07
N PRO A 262 -14.04 -16.62 19.11
CA PRO A 262 -14.20 -17.84 19.91
C PRO A 262 -14.57 -19.08 19.08
N ALA A 263 -15.27 -18.90 17.95
CA ALA A 263 -15.57 -19.97 17.00
C ALA A 263 -14.29 -20.69 16.50
N PHE A 264 -13.23 -19.94 16.21
CA PHE A 264 -12.01 -20.44 15.55
C PHE A 264 -10.81 -20.64 16.49
N SER A 265 -10.99 -20.42 17.80
CA SER A 265 -9.91 -20.48 18.80
C SER A 265 -9.22 -21.84 18.96
N HIS A 266 -9.80 -22.90 18.41
CA HIS A 266 -9.36 -24.29 18.52
C HIS A 266 -8.46 -24.71 17.35
N LEU A 267 -8.35 -23.88 16.31
CA LEU A 267 -7.68 -24.21 15.08
C LEU A 267 -6.17 -23.98 15.15
N GLY A 268 -5.41 -24.90 14.56
CA GLY A 268 -3.98 -24.75 14.38
C GLY A 268 -3.62 -23.73 13.30
N PRO A 269 -2.36 -23.26 13.23
CA PRO A 269 -1.92 -22.24 12.28
C PRO A 269 -2.22 -22.58 10.79
N VAL A 270 -2.15 -23.87 10.44
CA VAL A 270 -2.40 -24.36 9.07
C VAL A 270 -3.89 -24.29 8.70
N GLN A 271 -4.78 -24.65 9.63
CA GLN A 271 -6.23 -24.60 9.42
C GLN A 271 -6.74 -23.16 9.36
N ILE A 272 -6.17 -22.27 10.19
CA ILE A 272 -6.47 -20.84 10.14
C ILE A 272 -6.11 -20.27 8.76
N GLU A 273 -5.00 -20.68 8.15
CA GLU A 273 -4.65 -20.23 6.79
C GLU A 273 -5.74 -20.58 5.77
N GLN A 274 -6.31 -21.79 5.85
CA GLN A 274 -7.39 -22.22 4.96
C GLN A 274 -8.66 -21.38 5.16
N ILE A 275 -9.07 -21.17 6.41
CA ILE A 275 -10.27 -20.37 6.73
C ILE A 275 -10.08 -18.91 6.33
N VAL A 276 -8.91 -18.33 6.54
CA VAL A 276 -8.66 -16.94 6.16
C VAL A 276 -8.84 -16.72 4.65
N ARG A 277 -8.56 -17.73 3.81
CA ARG A 277 -8.78 -17.63 2.35
C ARG A 277 -10.27 -17.61 1.98
N MET A 278 -11.14 -18.14 2.83
CA MET A 278 -12.60 -18.12 2.66
C MET A 278 -13.22 -16.81 3.15
N LEU A 279 -12.52 -16.05 4.00
CA LEU A 279 -13.05 -14.84 4.62
C LEU A 279 -12.82 -13.60 3.76
N GLN A 280 -13.89 -12.84 3.55
CA GLN A 280 -13.88 -11.59 2.80
C GLN A 280 -13.94 -10.38 3.74
N SER A 281 -12.95 -9.49 3.68
CA SER A 281 -12.98 -8.25 4.47
C SER A 281 -14.00 -7.25 3.93
N ARG A 282 -14.83 -6.69 4.81
CA ARG A 282 -15.83 -5.64 4.52
C ARG A 282 -15.60 -4.46 5.46
N ARG A 283 -15.48 -3.25 4.91
CA ARG A 283 -15.44 -2.00 5.69
C ARG A 283 -16.71 -1.21 5.45
N LEU A 284 -17.38 -0.84 6.52
CA LEU A 284 -18.70 -0.22 6.49
C LEU A 284 -18.71 1.00 7.42
N PRO A 285 -19.06 2.21 6.92
CA PRO A 285 -19.10 3.41 7.75
C PRO A 285 -20.26 3.38 8.75
N ALA A 286 -20.18 4.19 9.80
CA ALA A 286 -21.26 4.37 10.75
C ALA A 286 -22.59 4.73 10.06
N GLY A 287 -23.69 4.09 10.48
CA GLY A 287 -25.04 4.23 9.91
C GLY A 287 -25.35 3.32 8.72
N SER A 288 -24.35 2.64 8.13
CA SER A 288 -24.59 1.73 7.01
C SER A 288 -25.32 0.45 7.45
N THR A 289 -26.21 -0.05 6.60
CA THR A 289 -26.93 -1.32 6.82
C THR A 289 -26.11 -2.47 6.25
N VAL A 290 -25.86 -3.51 7.05
CA VAL A 290 -25.16 -4.72 6.62
C VAL A 290 -26.10 -5.59 5.79
N PHE A 291 -27.30 -5.85 6.33
CA PHE A 291 -28.42 -6.47 5.64
C PHE A 291 -29.75 -6.09 6.32
N GLY A 292 -30.82 -6.13 5.56
CA GLY A 292 -32.20 -5.90 5.99
C GLY A 292 -32.91 -7.18 6.46
N LYS A 293 -34.04 -6.99 7.14
CA LYS A 293 -34.98 -8.07 7.45
C LYS A 293 -35.64 -8.55 6.15
N GLY A 294 -35.64 -9.86 5.92
CA GLY A 294 -36.20 -10.50 4.72
C GLY A 294 -35.22 -10.68 3.58
N ASP A 295 -33.99 -10.14 3.69
CA ASP A 295 -32.96 -10.36 2.68
C ASP A 295 -32.57 -11.85 2.62
N ALA A 296 -32.08 -12.30 1.46
CA ALA A 296 -31.50 -13.63 1.34
C ALA A 296 -30.26 -13.76 2.22
N ALA A 297 -30.11 -14.88 2.91
CA ALA A 297 -28.95 -15.13 3.75
C ALA A 297 -27.74 -15.56 2.89
N ASP A 298 -26.88 -14.59 2.59
CA ASP A 298 -25.75 -14.68 1.66
C ASP A 298 -24.41 -15.03 2.34
N GLY A 299 -24.37 -15.07 3.67
CA GLY A 299 -23.17 -15.35 4.46
C GLY A 299 -23.33 -15.01 5.95
N MET A 300 -22.29 -15.23 6.75
CA MET A 300 -22.23 -14.77 8.13
C MET A 300 -21.07 -13.80 8.33
N TYR A 301 -21.12 -13.00 9.39
CA TYR A 301 -20.21 -11.87 9.60
C TYR A 301 -19.57 -11.93 10.97
N PHE A 302 -18.25 -11.77 11.04
CA PHE A 302 -17.47 -11.63 12.27
C PHE A 302 -17.05 -10.18 12.46
N ILE A 303 -17.19 -9.63 13.66
CA ILE A 303 -16.91 -8.23 13.97
C ILE A 303 -15.47 -8.10 14.42
N LEU A 304 -14.70 -7.28 13.71
CA LEU A 304 -13.29 -7.05 13.98
C LEU A 304 -13.07 -5.81 14.82
N SER A 305 -13.76 -4.74 14.43
CA SER A 305 -13.73 -3.44 15.07
C SER A 305 -15.04 -2.73 14.79
N GLY A 306 -15.43 -1.87 15.72
CA GLY A 306 -16.71 -1.17 15.67
C GLY A 306 -17.82 -1.94 16.39
N THR A 307 -19.03 -1.39 16.30
CA THR A 307 -20.22 -1.91 16.99
C THR A 307 -21.35 -1.96 15.98
N VAL A 308 -22.03 -3.09 15.89
CA VAL A 308 -23.24 -3.24 15.07
C VAL A 308 -24.44 -3.40 15.99
N ARG A 309 -25.60 -2.92 15.55
CA ARG A 309 -26.87 -3.11 16.24
C ARG A 309 -27.79 -3.98 15.43
N VAL A 310 -28.23 -5.08 16.05
CA VAL A 310 -29.19 -6.04 15.52
C VAL A 310 -30.58 -5.67 16.04
N HIS A 311 -31.50 -5.33 15.15
CA HIS A 311 -32.87 -4.97 15.51
C HIS A 311 -33.77 -6.20 15.57
N LEU A 312 -33.74 -6.91 16.71
CA LEU A 312 -34.64 -8.03 16.96
C LEU A 312 -36.05 -7.55 17.36
N PRO A 313 -37.09 -8.38 17.19
CA PRO A 313 -38.44 -8.06 17.68
C PRO A 313 -38.45 -8.05 19.22
N GLY A 314 -38.54 -6.86 19.83
CA GLY A 314 -38.69 -6.70 21.28
C GLY A 314 -37.55 -5.93 21.95
N HIS A 315 -36.29 -6.23 21.60
CA HIS A 315 -35.12 -5.50 22.10
C HIS A 315 -33.98 -5.49 21.07
N PRO A 316 -33.31 -4.35 20.83
CA PRO A 316 -32.11 -4.33 20.00
C PRO A 316 -30.89 -4.80 20.81
N ILE A 317 -30.03 -5.60 20.17
CA ILE A 317 -28.76 -6.07 20.75
C ILE A 317 -27.60 -5.37 20.03
N ASP A 318 -26.64 -4.87 20.81
CA ASP A 318 -25.38 -4.32 20.29
C ASP A 318 -24.30 -5.39 20.37
N LEU A 319 -23.66 -5.66 19.23
CA LEU A 319 -22.55 -6.61 19.11
C LEU A 319 -21.25 -5.86 18.80
N GLY A 320 -20.17 -6.24 19.47
CA GLY A 320 -18.85 -5.64 19.41
C GLY A 320 -17.76 -6.58 18.87
N PRO A 321 -16.48 -6.16 18.96
CA PRO A 321 -15.34 -6.93 18.46
C PRO A 321 -15.24 -8.34 19.07
N GLY A 322 -15.01 -9.34 18.22
CA GLY A 322 -14.92 -10.76 18.61
C GLY A 322 -16.26 -11.51 18.52
N GLU A 323 -17.38 -10.80 18.43
CA GLU A 323 -18.71 -11.39 18.23
C GLU A 323 -19.04 -11.55 16.73
N PHE A 324 -20.06 -12.34 16.42
CA PHE A 324 -20.48 -12.63 15.05
C PHE A 324 -22.01 -12.59 14.89
N PHE A 325 -22.50 -12.48 13.67
CA PHE A 325 -23.94 -12.45 13.37
C PHE A 325 -24.27 -12.95 11.97
N GLY A 326 -25.54 -13.30 11.78
CA GLY A 326 -26.09 -13.78 10.51
C GLY A 326 -26.08 -15.31 10.35
N GLU A 327 -25.51 -16.04 11.30
CA GLU A 327 -25.46 -17.50 11.35
C GLU A 327 -26.85 -18.14 11.39
N MET A 328 -27.82 -17.53 12.10
CA MET A 328 -29.16 -18.10 12.25
C MET A 328 -29.87 -18.33 10.92
N ALA A 329 -29.72 -17.40 9.99
CA ALA A 329 -30.39 -17.44 8.71
C ALA A 329 -29.70 -18.41 7.73
N LEU A 330 -28.40 -18.67 7.91
CA LEU A 330 -27.70 -19.74 7.21
C LEU A 330 -28.12 -21.10 7.76
N TYR A 331 -28.07 -21.28 9.08
CA TYR A 331 -28.38 -22.54 9.76
C TYR A 331 -29.83 -22.99 9.56
N ALA A 332 -30.79 -22.07 9.63
CA ALA A 332 -32.21 -22.36 9.44
C ALA A 332 -32.65 -22.40 7.96
N ASP A 333 -31.72 -22.17 7.04
CA ASP A 333 -31.97 -21.95 5.61
C ASP A 333 -33.16 -21.01 5.34
N ALA A 334 -33.12 -19.84 5.98
CA ALA A 334 -34.23 -18.88 6.01
C ALA A 334 -33.78 -17.46 5.64
N PRO A 335 -34.71 -16.56 5.26
CA PRO A 335 -34.40 -15.14 5.11
C PRO A 335 -33.91 -14.49 6.41
N ARG A 336 -33.21 -13.36 6.31
CA ARG A 336 -32.70 -12.60 7.47
C ARG A 336 -33.83 -12.21 8.42
N LEU A 337 -33.71 -12.59 9.69
CA LEU A 337 -34.72 -12.35 10.72
C LEU A 337 -34.79 -10.90 11.20
N ALA A 338 -33.67 -10.17 11.12
CA ALA A 338 -33.52 -8.83 11.65
C ALA A 338 -32.69 -7.95 10.71
N ARG A 339 -32.85 -6.63 10.85
CA ARG A 339 -31.99 -5.64 10.21
C ARG A 339 -30.75 -5.42 11.08
N VAL A 340 -29.57 -5.36 10.45
CA VAL A 340 -28.30 -5.06 11.14
C VAL A 340 -27.68 -3.82 10.53
N HIS A 341 -27.22 -2.89 11.37
CA HIS A 341 -26.54 -1.68 10.91
C HIS A 341 -25.35 -1.35 11.82
N CYS A 342 -24.38 -0.63 11.26
CA CYS A 342 -23.18 -0.19 11.94
C CYS A 342 -23.49 1.05 12.80
N MET A 343 -23.17 1.00 14.09
CA MET A 343 -23.28 2.16 15.01
C MET A 343 -22.03 3.05 14.93
N THR A 344 -20.89 2.43 14.65
CA THR A 344 -19.59 3.07 14.41
C THR A 344 -19.01 2.58 13.09
N ASP A 345 -17.82 3.03 12.69
CA ASP A 345 -17.14 2.46 11.53
C ASP A 345 -16.76 1.00 11.83
N CYS A 346 -17.37 0.08 11.08
CA CYS A 346 -17.22 -1.35 11.29
C CYS A 346 -16.26 -1.95 10.27
N ARG A 347 -15.40 -2.85 10.77
CA ARG A 347 -14.68 -3.82 9.94
C ARG A 347 -15.24 -5.20 10.25
N LEU A 348 -15.68 -5.89 9.21
CA LEU A 348 -16.29 -7.21 9.30
C LEU A 348 -15.52 -8.21 8.43
N LEU A 349 -15.48 -9.47 8.85
CA LEU A 349 -15.13 -10.60 7.96
C LEU A 349 -16.41 -11.31 7.57
N ARG A 350 -16.66 -11.47 6.28
CA ARG A 350 -17.79 -12.23 5.74
C ARG A 350 -17.31 -13.61 5.35
N LEU A 351 -17.95 -14.65 5.88
CA LEU A 351 -17.88 -16.01 5.37
C LEU A 351 -19.09 -16.21 4.47
N SER A 352 -18.87 -16.59 3.20
CA SER A 352 -19.98 -16.79 2.26
C SER A 352 -20.82 -18.00 2.68
N ARG A 353 -22.05 -18.13 2.16
CA ARG A 353 -22.87 -19.33 2.39
C ARG A 353 -22.13 -20.61 1.93
N GLU A 354 -21.59 -20.60 0.72
CA GLU A 354 -20.87 -21.75 0.15
C GLU A 354 -19.70 -22.18 1.04
N ASP A 355 -18.90 -21.20 1.52
CA ASP A 355 -17.78 -21.48 2.41
C ASP A 355 -18.23 -21.90 3.82
N PHE A 356 -19.35 -21.37 4.30
CA PHE A 356 -19.94 -21.78 5.58
C PHE A 356 -20.41 -23.23 5.54
N ASP A 357 -21.10 -23.63 4.48
CA ASP A 357 -21.60 -24.99 4.31
C ASP A 357 -20.42 -25.97 4.22
N MET A 358 -19.39 -25.65 3.42
CA MET A 358 -18.16 -26.44 3.33
C MET A 358 -17.46 -26.57 4.68
N LEU A 359 -17.30 -25.46 5.42
CA LEU A 359 -16.63 -25.47 6.72
C LEU A 359 -17.44 -26.22 7.80
N ALA A 360 -18.77 -26.12 7.77
CA ALA A 360 -19.63 -26.85 8.71
C ALA A 360 -19.67 -28.37 8.43
N GLU A 361 -19.36 -28.80 7.22
CA GLU A 361 -19.17 -30.21 6.86
C GLU A 361 -17.78 -30.72 7.27
N ASP A 362 -16.72 -29.94 7.04
CA ASP A 362 -15.33 -30.34 7.27
C ASP A 362 -14.88 -30.19 8.74
N ASP A 363 -15.50 -29.29 9.52
CA ASP A 363 -15.11 -28.95 10.89
C ASP A 363 -16.28 -29.10 11.89
N GLY A 364 -16.28 -30.22 12.61
CA GLY A 364 -17.31 -30.54 13.61
C GLY A 364 -17.30 -29.62 14.84
N ASP A 365 -16.15 -29.07 15.22
CA ASP A 365 -16.04 -28.15 16.36
C ASP A 365 -16.62 -26.77 15.99
N PHE A 366 -16.33 -26.30 14.77
CA PHE A 366 -16.97 -25.11 14.22
C PHE A 366 -18.49 -25.28 14.19
N ARG A 367 -18.98 -26.38 13.63
CA ARG A 367 -20.41 -26.70 13.57
C ARG A 367 -21.06 -26.67 14.95
N HIS A 368 -20.49 -27.37 15.93
CA HIS A 368 -21.03 -27.43 17.29
C HIS A 368 -21.10 -26.04 17.95
N LYS A 369 -20.09 -25.19 17.73
CA LYS A 369 -20.11 -23.81 18.27
C LYS A 369 -21.17 -22.93 17.62
N ILE A 370 -21.40 -23.10 16.32
CA ILE A 370 -22.48 -22.39 15.62
C ILE A 370 -23.84 -22.87 16.13
N GLU A 371 -24.06 -24.18 16.26
CA GLU A 371 -25.29 -24.77 16.81
C GLU A 371 -25.57 -24.24 18.22
N ALA A 372 -24.55 -24.23 19.10
CA ALA A 372 -24.68 -23.68 20.45
C ALA A 372 -25.02 -22.18 20.46
N ALA A 373 -24.43 -21.40 19.55
CA ALA A 373 -24.72 -19.97 19.43
C ALA A 373 -26.13 -19.69 18.89
N VAL A 374 -26.61 -20.50 17.94
CA VAL A 374 -27.98 -20.41 17.41
C VAL A 374 -28.99 -20.70 18.50
N GLU A 375 -28.77 -21.74 19.32
CA GLU A 375 -29.68 -22.09 20.41
C GLU A 375 -29.72 -20.99 21.50
N GLY A 376 -28.55 -20.45 21.87
CA GLY A 376 -28.47 -19.33 22.81
C GLY A 376 -29.25 -18.10 22.34
N ARG A 377 -29.17 -17.75 21.06
CA ARG A 377 -29.90 -16.60 20.47
C ARG A 377 -31.37 -16.85 20.24
N ARG A 378 -31.76 -18.11 20.04
CA ARG A 378 -33.17 -18.49 19.93
C ARG A 378 -33.93 -18.20 21.23
N HIS A 379 -33.31 -18.44 22.39
CA HIS A 379 -33.87 -18.07 23.69
C HIS A 379 -34.01 -16.55 23.87
N GLU A 380 -33.14 -15.74 23.27
CA GLU A 380 -33.24 -14.27 23.32
C GLU A 380 -34.35 -13.70 22.42
N LEU A 381 -34.72 -14.45 21.37
CA LEU A 381 -35.82 -14.14 20.44
C LEU A 381 -37.19 -14.58 20.97
N GLU A 382 -37.22 -15.60 21.84
CA GLU A 382 -38.42 -16.11 22.52
C GLU A 382 -38.32 -15.86 24.04
N PRO A 383 -38.40 -14.62 24.52
CA PRO A 383 -38.45 -14.38 25.97
C PRO A 383 -39.79 -14.89 26.52
N ASP A 384 -39.75 -16.07 27.14
CA ASP A 384 -40.73 -16.60 28.10
C ASP A 384 -42.20 -16.29 27.78
N GLN A 385 -42.82 -17.05 26.85
CA GLN A 385 -44.28 -17.14 26.76
C GLN A 385 -44.91 -17.93 27.94
N HIS A 386 -44.13 -18.29 28.97
CA HIS A 386 -44.58 -19.10 30.11
C HIS A 386 -44.68 -18.33 31.42
N LYS A 387 -45.19 -17.10 31.37
CA LYS A 387 -45.81 -16.45 32.54
C LYS A 387 -47.13 -15.84 32.13
N ASP A 388 -48.17 -16.66 32.14
CA ASP A 388 -49.54 -16.20 32.30
C ASP A 388 -49.74 -15.77 33.76
N PRO A 389 -49.98 -14.48 34.06
CA PRO A 389 -50.45 -14.05 35.35
C PRO A 389 -51.97 -13.87 35.25
N ARG A 390 -52.70 -14.93 35.65
CA ARG A 390 -54.16 -15.02 35.93
C ARG A 390 -55.02 -15.61 34.80
N ALA A 391 -55.34 -16.90 34.97
CA ALA A 391 -56.72 -17.41 34.97
C ALA A 391 -56.78 -18.71 35.78
#